data_AF-A0A832FRG8-F1
#
_entry.id   AF-A0A832FRG8-F1
#
_cell.length_a   1.000
_cell.length_b   1.000
_cell.length_c   1.000
_cell.angle_alpha   90.00
_cell.angle_beta   90.00
_cell.angle_gamma   90.00
#
_symmetry.space_group_name_H-M   'P 1'
#
loop_
_entity.id
_entity.type
_entity.pdbx_description
1 polymer ?
#
loop_
_entity_poly.entity_id
_entity_poly.type
_entity_poly.pdbx_seq_one_letter_code
_entity_poly.pdbx_strand_id
1 'polypeptide(L)'
;MRSGSMNLDLSGIIESLEGIGYISDDKLLKTFNLILDPPISTLSFNDAIIGDFELPQPRLEYIEGRVIRSALGENGIDLFISIDLVISMLPLSKLESLVASDRNVILEIIREEAYTTARSLAELYRIRGEDFRSEDDVKREILILAPSSRLLDTVRGEWDKWVWRRTDRYGRESPDPKLILYDILRIGNALRDYGVKVYIATDIEHDYGDILKPYDIIPVKIPQRLAKIVYVRDQSVTWFKSPILGNMTLDFRRGEEAVLSEIYSKLNLRPLFRIRWVAEGGKLIRAYMEGGNFFVIKTEYGTAVLTGVGVRGSNYAVFKILASILPEDVRLIGVPLAGYIKDWVSGAVHLDVVFSYIGDIGGERLALVDPSRMGFYSLLEYNRREGSFKIIEMPRLMRELGVKLDEPPREGQSRITMINALNLGKGRIISDSFNELVNRYLERMYSIDVIRVDIPQLEAGGGGVRCSTRELWRD
;
A
#
# COMPACT_ATOMS: atom_id res chain seq x y z
N MET A 1 -36.63 -3.87 12.04
CA MET A 1 -35.63 -4.69 11.32
C MET A 1 -34.27 -4.33 11.86
N ARG A 2 -33.64 -5.20 12.66
CA ARG A 2 -32.23 -5.02 13.03
C ARG A 2 -31.43 -5.35 11.78
N SER A 3 -30.90 -4.33 11.09
CA SER A 3 -29.87 -4.53 10.09
C SER A 3 -28.64 -5.04 10.85
N GLY A 4 -28.52 -6.36 10.97
CA GLY A 4 -27.30 -6.98 11.48
C GLY A 4 -26.17 -6.53 10.56
N SER A 5 -25.33 -5.63 11.06
CA SER A 5 -24.05 -5.35 10.43
C SER A 5 -23.27 -6.67 10.50
N MET A 6 -23.27 -7.43 9.40
CA MET A 6 -22.27 -8.46 9.20
C MET A 6 -20.93 -7.73 9.15
N ASN A 7 -20.28 -7.60 10.30
CA ASN A 7 -18.85 -7.36 10.32
C ASN A 7 -18.20 -8.52 9.57
N LEU A 8 -17.11 -8.24 8.85
CA LEU A 8 -16.37 -9.29 8.15
C LEU A 8 -15.86 -10.27 9.21
N ASP A 9 -16.58 -11.38 9.37
CA ASP A 9 -16.30 -12.38 10.37
C ASP A 9 -15.18 -13.26 9.85
N LEU A 10 -13.94 -12.88 10.20
CA LEU A 10 -12.76 -13.64 9.82
C LEU A 10 -12.82 -15.07 10.37
N SER A 11 -13.56 -15.33 11.46
CA SER A 11 -13.76 -16.70 11.95
C SER A 11 -14.59 -17.51 10.95
N GLY A 12 -15.66 -16.94 10.41
CA GLY A 12 -16.41 -17.53 9.29
C GLY A 12 -15.56 -17.75 8.03
N ILE A 13 -14.63 -16.84 7.72
CA ILE A 13 -13.68 -17.03 6.60
C ILE A 13 -12.70 -18.18 6.88
N ILE A 14 -12.16 -18.27 8.10
CA ILE A 14 -11.27 -19.39 8.48
C ILE A 14 -12.02 -20.72 8.43
N GLU A 15 -13.21 -20.80 9.01
CA GLU A 15 -14.06 -22.00 8.97
C GLU A 15 -14.38 -22.40 7.52
N SER A 16 -14.69 -21.42 6.66
CA SER A 16 -14.91 -21.64 5.24
C SER A 16 -13.66 -22.19 4.54
N LEU A 17 -12.47 -21.65 4.84
CA LEU A 17 -11.19 -22.13 4.28
C LEU A 17 -10.84 -23.55 4.75
N GLU A 18 -11.02 -23.85 6.03
CA GLU A 18 -10.81 -25.18 6.60
C GLU A 18 -11.82 -26.19 6.02
N GLY A 19 -13.03 -25.73 5.71
CA GLY A 19 -14.10 -26.51 5.10
C GLY A 19 -13.97 -26.77 3.59
N ILE A 20 -12.99 -26.15 2.90
CA ILE A 20 -12.84 -26.26 1.43
C ILE A 20 -12.70 -27.72 0.96
N GLY A 21 -12.10 -28.60 1.77
CA GLY A 21 -11.97 -30.03 1.48
C GLY A 21 -13.30 -30.76 1.30
N TYR A 22 -14.39 -30.25 1.88
CA TYR A 22 -15.73 -30.82 1.81
C TYR A 22 -16.61 -30.18 0.72
N ILE A 23 -16.14 -29.13 0.06
CA ILE A 23 -16.87 -28.47 -1.03
C ILE A 23 -16.69 -29.28 -2.31
N SER A 24 -17.79 -29.48 -3.05
CA SER A 24 -17.75 -30.19 -4.33
C SER A 24 -16.90 -29.48 -5.37
N ASP A 25 -16.20 -30.27 -6.20
CA ASP A 25 -15.32 -29.77 -7.25
C ASP A 25 -16.02 -28.77 -8.19
N ASP A 26 -17.24 -29.07 -8.62
CA ASP A 26 -18.03 -28.20 -9.49
C ASP A 26 -18.29 -26.84 -8.86
N LYS A 27 -18.55 -26.81 -7.54
CA LYS A 27 -18.80 -25.57 -6.82
C LYS A 27 -17.52 -24.75 -6.62
N LEU A 28 -16.39 -25.41 -6.35
CA LEU A 28 -15.08 -24.73 -6.26
C LEU A 28 -14.69 -24.11 -7.60
N LEU A 29 -14.82 -24.83 -8.70
CA LEU A 29 -14.50 -24.30 -10.04
C LEU A 29 -15.43 -23.18 -10.46
N LYS A 30 -16.74 -23.30 -10.16
CA LYS A 30 -17.68 -22.22 -10.40
C LYS A 30 -17.30 -20.97 -9.62
N THR A 31 -16.83 -21.13 -8.38
CA THR A 31 -16.35 -20.02 -7.54
C THR A 31 -15.07 -19.41 -8.11
N PHE A 32 -14.09 -20.24 -8.47
CA PHE A 32 -12.84 -19.82 -9.11
C PHE A 32 -13.11 -18.99 -10.37
N ASN A 33 -13.96 -19.47 -11.27
CA ASN A 33 -14.33 -18.74 -12.49
C ASN A 33 -15.02 -17.40 -12.19
N LEU A 34 -15.90 -17.37 -11.18
CA LEU A 34 -16.55 -16.14 -10.74
C LEU A 34 -15.56 -15.12 -10.15
N ILE A 35 -14.44 -15.56 -9.59
CA ILE A 35 -13.39 -14.68 -9.04
C ILE A 35 -12.49 -14.13 -10.14
N LEU A 36 -12.23 -14.91 -11.19
CA LEU A 36 -11.46 -14.45 -12.35
C LEU A 36 -12.22 -13.39 -13.15
N ASP A 37 -13.54 -13.51 -13.25
CA ASP A 37 -14.42 -12.56 -13.93
C ASP A 37 -15.63 -12.17 -13.04
N PRO A 38 -15.40 -11.38 -11.97
CA PRO A 38 -16.45 -11.02 -11.05
C PRO A 38 -17.39 -9.98 -11.68
N PRO A 39 -18.72 -10.08 -11.47
CA PRO A 39 -19.70 -9.16 -12.02
C PRO A 39 -19.70 -7.83 -11.27
N ILE A 40 -18.63 -7.05 -11.45
CA ILE A 40 -18.41 -5.78 -10.79
C ILE A 40 -19.31 -4.72 -11.42
N SER A 41 -20.09 -4.07 -10.56
CA SER A 41 -20.79 -2.83 -10.88
C SER A 41 -19.97 -1.64 -10.41
N THR A 42 -19.96 -0.58 -11.21
CA THR A 42 -19.26 0.67 -10.89
C THR A 42 -20.27 1.81 -10.84
N LEU A 43 -20.36 2.48 -9.70
CA LEU A 43 -21.03 3.76 -9.56
C LEU A 43 -19.98 4.86 -9.70
N SER A 44 -20.00 5.54 -10.85
CA SER A 44 -19.20 6.75 -11.08
C SER A 44 -19.90 7.95 -10.45
N PHE A 45 -19.12 8.89 -9.93
CA PHE A 45 -19.62 10.17 -9.43
C PHE A 45 -19.32 11.33 -10.39
N ASN A 46 -18.91 11.02 -11.64
CA ASN A 46 -18.51 12.04 -12.62
C ASN A 46 -19.66 13.00 -13.00
N ASP A 47 -20.90 12.52 -12.94
CA ASP A 47 -22.11 13.31 -13.20
C ASP A 47 -22.31 14.45 -12.18
N ALA A 48 -21.73 14.32 -10.98
CA ALA A 48 -21.72 15.36 -9.96
C ALA A 48 -20.61 16.41 -10.17
N ILE A 49 -19.78 16.27 -11.21
CA ILE A 49 -18.57 17.09 -11.41
C ILE A 49 -18.60 17.77 -12.78
N ILE A 50 -18.33 19.09 -12.82
CA ILE A 50 -18.33 19.87 -14.06
C ILE A 50 -17.00 19.71 -14.83
N GLY A 51 -17.03 19.07 -15.99
CA GLY A 51 -15.94 19.05 -16.98
C GLY A 51 -15.73 17.69 -17.65
N ASP A 52 -14.86 17.65 -18.65
CA ASP A 52 -14.30 16.39 -19.18
C ASP A 52 -13.09 16.00 -18.31
N PHE A 53 -13.06 14.77 -17.82
CA PHE A 53 -12.02 14.29 -16.91
C PHE A 53 -11.15 13.23 -17.58
N GLU A 54 -9.86 13.52 -17.71
CA GLU A 54 -8.84 12.52 -18.02
C GLU A 54 -8.25 11.89 -16.75
N LEU A 55 -8.40 12.57 -15.60
CA LEU A 55 -7.86 12.12 -14.33
C LEU A 55 -8.82 11.16 -13.60
N PRO A 56 -8.29 10.14 -12.89
CA PRO A 56 -9.10 9.24 -12.08
C PRO A 56 -9.93 10.00 -11.04
N GLN A 57 -11.25 9.81 -11.08
CA GLN A 57 -12.20 10.35 -10.11
C GLN A 57 -12.62 9.27 -9.10
N PRO A 58 -13.12 9.66 -7.91
CA PRO A 58 -13.72 8.72 -6.97
C PRO A 58 -14.82 7.90 -7.64
N ARG A 59 -14.85 6.60 -7.35
CA ARG A 59 -15.89 5.67 -7.80
C ARG A 59 -16.12 4.58 -6.76
N LEU A 60 -17.33 4.09 -6.68
CA LEU A 60 -17.68 2.93 -5.86
C LEU A 60 -17.76 1.69 -6.74
N GLU A 61 -16.94 0.68 -6.45
CA GLU A 61 -17.03 -0.62 -7.10
C GLU A 61 -17.63 -1.65 -6.14
N TYR A 62 -18.58 -2.44 -6.61
CA TYR A 62 -19.21 -3.45 -5.79
C TYR A 62 -19.72 -4.65 -6.62
N ILE A 63 -19.96 -5.77 -5.95
CA ILE A 63 -20.64 -6.94 -6.50
C ILE A 63 -21.97 -7.12 -5.76
N GLU A 64 -23.06 -7.32 -6.48
CA GLU A 64 -24.36 -7.60 -5.88
C GLU A 64 -24.35 -8.99 -5.21
N GLY A 65 -24.52 -9.06 -3.89
CA GLY A 65 -24.42 -10.31 -3.14
C GLY A 65 -25.48 -11.34 -3.53
N ARG A 66 -26.64 -10.89 -4.04
CA ARG A 66 -27.66 -11.78 -4.65
C ARG A 66 -27.12 -12.52 -5.88
N VAL A 67 -26.23 -11.92 -6.66
CA VAL A 67 -25.65 -12.57 -7.86
C VAL A 67 -24.73 -13.72 -7.41
N ILE A 68 -23.92 -13.48 -6.38
CA ILE A 68 -23.05 -14.51 -5.79
C ILE A 68 -23.90 -15.63 -5.18
N ARG A 69 -24.94 -15.30 -4.40
CA ARG A 69 -25.82 -16.31 -3.78
C ARG A 69 -26.60 -17.14 -4.81
N SER A 70 -27.10 -16.52 -5.88
CA SER A 70 -27.73 -17.26 -6.98
C SER A 70 -26.75 -18.22 -7.66
N ALA A 71 -25.47 -17.85 -7.75
CA ALA A 71 -24.45 -18.68 -8.35
C ALA A 71 -23.95 -19.81 -7.41
N LEU A 72 -23.74 -19.51 -6.12
CA LEU A 72 -22.98 -20.36 -5.19
C LEU A 72 -23.82 -20.85 -3.98
N GLY A 73 -25.10 -20.51 -3.89
CA GLY A 73 -26.00 -20.80 -2.76
C GLY A 73 -25.88 -19.80 -1.62
N GLU A 74 -26.62 -20.03 -0.52
CA GLU A 74 -26.74 -19.09 0.61
C GLU A 74 -25.38 -18.69 1.23
N ASN A 75 -24.48 -19.65 1.45
CA ASN A 75 -23.13 -19.41 1.98
C ASN A 75 -22.12 -19.03 0.86
N GLY A 76 -22.62 -18.62 -0.30
CA GLY A 76 -21.81 -18.34 -1.48
C GLY A 76 -20.85 -17.16 -1.30
N ILE A 77 -21.20 -16.19 -0.45
CA ILE A 77 -20.37 -15.00 -0.20
C ILE A 77 -19.09 -15.39 0.54
N ASP A 78 -19.19 -16.15 1.63
CA ASP A 78 -18.02 -16.54 2.42
C ASP A 78 -17.09 -17.42 1.61
N LEU A 79 -17.65 -18.33 0.81
CA LEU A 79 -16.88 -19.14 -0.13
C LEU A 79 -16.18 -18.27 -1.19
N PHE A 80 -16.86 -17.27 -1.77
CA PHE A 80 -16.26 -16.33 -2.71
C PHE A 80 -15.09 -15.58 -2.09
N ILE A 81 -15.27 -14.98 -0.90
CA ILE A 81 -14.21 -14.22 -0.21
C ILE A 81 -13.03 -15.14 0.14
N SER A 82 -13.30 -16.36 0.62
CA SER A 82 -12.27 -17.32 1.01
C SER A 82 -11.40 -17.71 -0.17
N ILE A 83 -12.01 -18.08 -1.29
CA ILE A 83 -11.29 -18.48 -2.51
C ILE A 83 -10.60 -17.26 -3.16
N ASP A 84 -11.22 -16.07 -3.11
CA ASP A 84 -10.59 -14.83 -3.59
C ASP A 84 -9.32 -14.52 -2.79
N LEU A 85 -9.36 -14.68 -1.46
CA LEU A 85 -8.19 -14.51 -0.61
C LEU A 85 -7.08 -15.51 -0.97
N VAL A 86 -7.41 -16.79 -1.17
CA VAL A 86 -6.45 -17.82 -1.59
C VAL A 86 -5.77 -17.43 -2.91
N ILE A 87 -6.55 -17.15 -3.95
CA ILE A 87 -6.04 -16.85 -5.30
C ILE A 87 -5.23 -15.55 -5.28
N SER A 88 -5.73 -14.53 -4.60
CA SER A 88 -5.17 -13.18 -4.65
C SER A 88 -3.89 -13.01 -3.85
N MET A 89 -3.53 -13.96 -3.00
CA MET A 89 -2.24 -14.03 -2.31
C MET A 89 -1.20 -14.87 -3.06
N LEU A 90 -1.57 -15.58 -4.13
CA LEU A 90 -0.62 -16.39 -4.88
C LEU A 90 0.50 -15.53 -5.49
N PRO A 91 1.74 -16.05 -5.54
CA PRO A 91 2.79 -15.50 -6.38
C PRO A 91 2.33 -15.40 -7.84
N LEU A 92 2.77 -14.36 -8.56
CA LEU A 92 2.36 -14.13 -9.95
C LEU A 92 2.56 -15.37 -10.84
N SER A 93 3.70 -16.06 -10.71
CA SER A 93 3.99 -17.25 -11.51
C SER A 93 3.00 -18.40 -11.25
N LYS A 94 2.66 -18.65 -9.98
CA LYS A 94 1.67 -19.65 -9.57
C LYS A 94 0.26 -19.25 -10.03
N LEU A 95 -0.08 -17.96 -9.99
CA LEU A 95 -1.36 -17.44 -10.50
C LEU A 95 -1.48 -17.61 -12.02
N GLU A 96 -0.46 -17.22 -12.80
CA GLU A 96 -0.43 -17.41 -14.26
C GLU A 96 -0.57 -18.89 -14.62
N SER A 97 0.17 -19.77 -13.92
CA SER A 97 0.07 -21.22 -14.10
C SER A 97 -1.33 -21.74 -13.76
N LEU A 98 -1.91 -21.29 -12.66
CA LEU A 98 -3.24 -21.73 -12.21
C LEU A 98 -4.32 -21.41 -13.25
N VAL A 99 -4.29 -20.20 -13.82
CA VAL A 99 -5.26 -19.77 -14.84
C VAL A 99 -5.13 -20.57 -16.14
N ALA A 100 -3.92 -21.06 -16.46
CA ALA A 100 -3.66 -21.86 -17.65
C ALA A 100 -3.82 -23.39 -17.43
N SER A 101 -4.09 -23.82 -16.19
CA SER A 101 -4.09 -25.23 -15.81
C SER A 101 -5.42 -25.93 -16.12
N ASP A 102 -5.38 -27.26 -16.16
CA ASP A 102 -6.60 -28.06 -16.21
C ASP A 102 -7.38 -28.03 -14.88
N ARG A 103 -8.61 -28.54 -14.96
CA ARG A 103 -9.55 -28.61 -13.84
C ARG A 103 -8.97 -29.24 -12.57
N ASN A 104 -8.22 -30.34 -12.69
CA ASN A 104 -7.77 -31.11 -11.53
C ASN A 104 -6.65 -30.37 -10.80
N VAL A 105 -5.72 -29.78 -11.56
CA VAL A 105 -4.62 -28.97 -11.02
C VAL A 105 -5.16 -27.72 -10.31
N ILE A 106 -6.19 -27.07 -10.86
CA ILE A 106 -6.84 -25.92 -10.20
C ILE A 106 -7.39 -26.31 -8.82
N LEU A 107 -8.11 -27.42 -8.75
CA LEU A 107 -8.71 -27.91 -7.51
C LEU A 107 -7.66 -28.28 -6.46
N GLU A 108 -6.57 -28.93 -6.88
CA GLU A 108 -5.46 -29.30 -6.02
C GLU A 108 -4.81 -28.06 -5.39
N ILE A 109 -4.44 -27.08 -6.22
CA ILE A 109 -3.81 -25.84 -5.75
C ILE A 109 -4.72 -25.06 -4.81
N ILE A 110 -6.01 -24.93 -5.14
CA ILE A 110 -6.98 -24.22 -4.28
C ILE A 110 -7.05 -24.88 -2.89
N ARG A 111 -7.11 -26.22 -2.83
CA ARG A 111 -7.20 -26.96 -1.56
C ARG A 111 -5.91 -26.85 -0.74
N GLU A 112 -4.75 -26.98 -1.39
CA GLU A 112 -3.45 -26.82 -0.75
C GLU A 112 -3.28 -25.41 -0.14
N GLU A 113 -3.60 -24.39 -0.93
CA GLU A 113 -3.39 -23.00 -0.53
C GLU A 113 -4.45 -22.48 0.41
N ALA A 114 -5.65 -23.08 0.44
CA ALA A 114 -6.67 -22.82 1.44
C ALA A 114 -6.18 -23.10 2.86
N TYR A 115 -5.57 -24.27 3.09
CA TYR A 115 -5.02 -24.63 4.39
C TYR A 115 -3.92 -23.65 4.83
N THR A 116 -3.03 -23.29 3.91
CA THR A 116 -1.94 -22.36 4.23
C THR A 116 -2.46 -20.95 4.49
N THR A 117 -3.50 -20.52 3.77
CA THR A 117 -4.19 -19.24 3.99
C THR A 117 -4.92 -19.19 5.33
N ALA A 118 -5.60 -20.26 5.73
CA ALA A 118 -6.24 -20.37 7.05
C ALA A 118 -5.20 -20.21 8.18
N ARG A 119 -4.02 -20.82 8.02
CA ARG A 119 -2.91 -20.66 8.98
C ARG A 119 -2.38 -19.22 9.06
N SER A 120 -2.21 -18.55 7.92
CA SER A 120 -1.82 -17.12 7.88
C SER A 120 -2.85 -16.24 8.62
N LEU A 121 -4.14 -16.50 8.43
CA LEU A 121 -5.20 -15.78 9.15
C LEU A 121 -5.19 -16.07 10.65
N ALA A 122 -4.97 -17.32 11.05
CA ALA A 122 -4.86 -17.68 12.46
C ALA A 122 -3.64 -17.03 13.14
N GLU A 123 -2.55 -16.79 12.40
CA GLU A 123 -1.41 -16.00 12.89
C GLU A 123 -1.80 -14.53 13.11
N LEU A 124 -2.54 -13.94 12.17
CA LEU A 124 -3.03 -12.56 12.27
C LEU A 124 -3.86 -12.32 13.54
N TYR A 125 -4.66 -13.30 13.97
CA TYR A 125 -5.43 -13.26 15.22
C TYR A 125 -4.60 -13.27 16.51
N ARG A 126 -3.34 -13.70 16.43
CA ARG A 126 -2.44 -13.77 17.59
C ARG A 126 -1.59 -12.51 17.76
N ILE A 127 -1.62 -11.64 16.77
CA ILE A 127 -0.92 -10.36 16.80
C ILE A 127 -1.53 -9.49 17.89
N ARG A 128 -0.66 -8.76 18.60
CA ARG A 128 -1.01 -7.78 19.61
C ARG A 128 -0.46 -6.41 19.21
N GLY A 129 -0.93 -5.34 19.85
CA GLY A 129 -0.41 -3.99 19.60
C GLY A 129 1.10 -3.86 19.77
N GLU A 130 1.71 -4.69 20.62
CA GLU A 130 3.16 -4.74 20.84
C GLU A 130 3.95 -5.41 19.70
N ASP A 131 3.31 -6.18 18.83
CA ASP A 131 3.99 -6.84 17.70
C ASP A 131 4.14 -5.89 16.49
N PHE A 132 3.46 -4.74 16.51
CA PHE A 132 3.57 -3.73 15.45
C PHE A 132 4.97 -3.15 15.39
N ARG A 133 5.46 -3.01 14.16
CA ARG A 133 6.63 -2.21 13.81
C ARG A 133 6.21 -0.76 13.58
N SER A 134 6.89 0.14 14.26
CA SER A 134 6.69 1.58 14.16
C SER A 134 7.41 2.15 12.94
N GLU A 135 6.99 3.31 12.43
CA GLU A 135 7.69 4.00 11.33
C GLU A 135 9.14 4.34 11.68
N ASP A 136 9.48 4.46 12.97
CA ASP A 136 10.83 4.80 13.47
C ASP A 136 11.63 3.60 13.98
N ASP A 137 11.13 2.37 13.80
CA ASP A 137 11.92 1.18 14.07
C ASP A 137 13.15 1.13 13.15
N VAL A 138 14.26 0.63 13.68
CA VAL A 138 15.52 0.53 12.94
C VAL A 138 15.38 -0.43 11.77
N LYS A 139 15.47 0.09 10.55
CA LYS A 139 15.45 -0.75 9.36
C LYS A 139 16.78 -1.46 9.20
N ARG A 140 16.71 -2.77 8.96
CA ARG A 140 17.85 -3.62 8.65
C ARG A 140 17.87 -4.06 7.19
N GLU A 141 16.69 -4.15 6.59
CA GLU A 141 16.52 -4.63 5.24
C GLU A 141 15.46 -3.81 4.50
N ILE A 142 15.78 -3.40 3.28
CA ILE A 142 14.91 -2.61 2.41
C ILE A 142 14.83 -3.28 1.03
N LEU A 143 13.62 -3.36 0.50
CA LEU A 143 13.32 -3.69 -0.88
C LEU A 143 13.14 -2.40 -1.70
N ILE A 144 13.77 -2.37 -2.87
CA ILE A 144 13.60 -1.38 -3.93
C ILE A 144 13.28 -2.13 -5.22
N LEU A 145 12.61 -1.47 -6.17
CA LEU A 145 12.34 -2.05 -7.48
C LEU A 145 12.92 -1.20 -8.61
N ALA A 146 13.65 -1.83 -9.53
CA ALA A 146 14.18 -1.23 -10.74
C ALA A 146 13.37 -1.66 -11.99
N PRO A 147 12.61 -0.75 -12.63
CA PRO A 147 11.77 -1.08 -13.78
C PRO A 147 12.56 -1.07 -15.10
N SER A 148 12.47 -2.15 -15.89
CA SER A 148 13.14 -2.21 -17.21
C SER A 148 12.66 -1.11 -18.16
N SER A 149 13.49 -0.80 -19.17
CA SER A 149 13.14 0.13 -20.26
C SER A 149 11.79 -0.22 -20.89
N ARG A 150 11.56 -1.52 -21.16
CA ARG A 150 10.30 -2.05 -21.69
C ARG A 150 9.06 -1.63 -20.89
N LEU A 151 9.15 -1.58 -19.56
CA LEU A 151 8.05 -1.11 -18.70
C LEU A 151 7.84 0.40 -18.87
N LEU A 152 8.92 1.17 -18.76
CA LEU A 152 8.89 2.63 -18.76
C LEU A 152 8.51 3.23 -20.12
N ASP A 153 8.81 2.54 -21.22
CA ASP A 153 8.47 2.99 -22.57
C ASP A 153 6.95 3.08 -22.78
N THR A 154 6.14 2.35 -22.00
CA THR A 154 4.67 2.48 -22.05
C THR A 154 4.15 3.82 -21.52
N VAL A 155 4.98 4.58 -20.81
CA VAL A 155 4.63 5.90 -20.29
C VAL A 155 4.80 6.98 -21.36
N ARG A 156 5.76 6.80 -22.29
CA ARG A 156 6.06 7.78 -23.33
C ARG A 156 4.86 7.93 -24.26
N GLY A 157 4.36 9.14 -24.41
CA GLY A 157 3.14 9.44 -25.17
C GLY A 157 1.84 9.38 -24.36
N GLU A 158 1.85 8.79 -23.15
CA GLU A 158 0.67 8.61 -22.30
C GLU A 158 0.86 9.18 -20.87
N TRP A 159 1.74 10.17 -20.70
CA TRP A 159 2.11 10.76 -19.40
C TRP A 159 0.96 11.08 -18.46
N ASP A 160 -0.11 11.67 -18.97
CA ASP A 160 -1.27 12.09 -18.17
C ASP A 160 -2.03 10.89 -17.61
N LYS A 161 -2.21 9.83 -18.42
CA LYS A 161 -2.79 8.54 -17.99
C LYS A 161 -1.97 7.92 -16.86
N TRP A 162 -0.64 8.00 -16.95
CA TRP A 162 0.27 7.44 -15.95
C TRP A 162 0.53 8.36 -14.76
N VAL A 163 -0.04 9.57 -14.76
CA VAL A 163 0.22 10.62 -13.76
C VAL A 163 1.73 10.78 -13.57
N TRP A 164 2.42 11.06 -14.67
CA TRP A 164 3.89 11.15 -14.74
C TRP A 164 4.28 12.44 -15.48
N ARG A 165 5.21 13.24 -14.96
CA ARG A 165 5.66 14.44 -15.67
C ARG A 165 6.56 14.12 -16.87
N ARG A 166 6.34 14.84 -17.97
CA ARG A 166 7.11 14.72 -19.22
C ARG A 166 8.60 15.01 -19.04
N THR A 167 8.91 15.93 -18.14
CA THR A 167 10.29 16.27 -17.78
C THR A 167 10.49 16.20 -16.29
N ASP A 168 11.71 15.85 -15.89
CA ASP A 168 12.14 16.02 -14.50
C ASP A 168 12.45 17.49 -14.17
N ARG A 169 12.78 17.76 -12.90
CA ARG A 169 13.12 19.10 -12.41
C ARG A 169 14.36 19.73 -13.05
N TYR A 170 15.16 18.96 -13.79
CA TYR A 170 16.32 19.43 -14.54
C TYR A 170 16.03 19.62 -16.04
N GLY A 171 14.77 19.46 -16.45
CA GLY A 171 14.33 19.63 -17.83
C GLY A 171 14.67 18.44 -18.74
N ARG A 172 15.09 17.30 -18.18
CA ARG A 172 15.37 16.08 -18.95
C ARG A 172 14.08 15.30 -19.17
N GLU A 173 13.98 14.58 -20.27
CA GLU A 173 12.84 13.71 -20.54
C GLU A 173 12.66 12.68 -19.41
N SER A 174 11.40 12.39 -19.08
CA SER A 174 11.02 11.48 -18.01
C SER A 174 9.80 10.65 -18.44
N PRO A 175 9.75 9.33 -18.19
CA PRO A 175 10.81 8.54 -17.58
C PRO A 175 11.98 8.25 -18.54
N ASP A 176 13.21 8.42 -18.05
CA ASP A 176 14.41 7.87 -18.64
C ASP A 176 14.86 6.64 -17.83
N PRO A 177 14.91 5.43 -18.44
CA PRO A 177 15.24 4.20 -17.71
C PRO A 177 16.61 4.22 -17.02
N LYS A 178 17.62 4.86 -17.64
CA LYS A 178 18.97 4.93 -17.07
C LYS A 178 19.00 5.91 -15.91
N LEU A 179 18.33 7.06 -16.05
CA LEU A 179 18.29 8.05 -14.98
C LEU A 179 17.44 7.57 -13.78
N ILE A 180 16.34 6.85 -14.01
CA ILE A 180 15.57 6.20 -12.93
C ILE A 180 16.44 5.16 -12.19
N LEU A 181 17.21 4.36 -12.93
CA LEU A 181 18.15 3.42 -12.31
C LEU A 181 19.18 4.16 -11.45
N TYR A 182 19.69 5.31 -11.90
CA TYR A 182 20.61 6.10 -11.07
C TYR A 182 19.95 6.65 -9.80
N ASP A 183 18.70 7.11 -9.87
CA ASP A 183 17.96 7.53 -8.67
C ASP A 183 17.83 6.37 -7.66
N ILE A 184 17.48 5.18 -8.15
CA ILE A 184 17.39 3.95 -7.34
C ILE A 184 18.73 3.59 -6.71
N LEU A 185 19.81 3.64 -7.50
CA LEU A 185 21.16 3.31 -7.02
C LEU A 185 21.68 4.33 -6.01
N ARG A 186 21.29 5.60 -6.11
CA ARG A 186 21.62 6.62 -5.09
C ARG A 186 20.96 6.28 -3.75
N ILE A 187 19.67 5.89 -3.77
CA ILE A 187 18.97 5.41 -2.56
C ILE A 187 19.65 4.13 -2.03
N GLY A 188 19.90 3.16 -2.92
CA GLY A 188 20.51 1.88 -2.57
C GLY A 188 21.92 2.01 -1.97
N ASN A 189 22.76 2.87 -2.54
CA ASN A 189 24.09 3.14 -2.01
C ASN A 189 24.01 3.83 -0.64
N ALA A 190 23.17 4.86 -0.49
CA ALA A 190 22.95 5.53 0.79
C ALA A 190 22.52 4.57 1.90
N LEU A 191 21.64 3.60 1.59
CA LEU A 191 21.22 2.56 2.52
C LEU A 191 22.38 1.60 2.87
N ARG A 192 23.14 1.14 1.88
CA ARG A 192 24.27 0.22 2.09
C ARG A 192 25.40 0.86 2.88
N ASP A 193 25.73 2.11 2.60
CA ASP A 193 26.73 2.89 3.34
C ASP A 193 26.31 3.06 4.81
N TYR A 194 25.00 3.08 5.06
CA TYR A 194 24.42 3.07 6.41
C TYR A 194 24.36 1.67 7.06
N GLY A 195 24.73 0.61 6.34
CA GLY A 195 24.70 -0.76 6.84
C GLY A 195 23.34 -1.45 6.72
N VAL A 196 22.41 -0.91 5.93
CA VAL A 196 21.14 -1.56 5.61
C VAL A 196 21.34 -2.51 4.43
N LYS A 197 20.82 -3.72 4.55
CA LYS A 197 20.80 -4.69 3.45
C LYS A 197 19.76 -4.28 2.42
N VAL A 198 20.18 -4.20 1.16
CA VAL A 198 19.31 -3.73 0.07
C VAL A 198 19.04 -4.85 -0.91
N TYR A 199 17.76 -5.14 -1.09
CA TYR A 199 17.21 -6.01 -2.12
C TYR A 199 16.72 -5.16 -3.29
N ILE A 200 17.15 -5.49 -4.51
CA ILE A 200 16.64 -4.86 -5.73
C ILE A 200 15.87 -5.90 -6.53
N ALA A 201 14.54 -5.76 -6.57
CA ALA A 201 13.72 -6.48 -7.52
C ALA A 201 13.81 -5.83 -8.90
N THR A 202 13.89 -6.62 -9.96
CA THR A 202 13.98 -6.12 -11.32
C THR A 202 13.26 -7.06 -12.28
N ASP A 203 12.78 -6.50 -13.40
CA ASP A 203 12.21 -7.30 -14.48
C ASP A 203 13.27 -8.25 -15.05
N ILE A 204 12.91 -9.49 -15.39
CA ILE A 204 13.86 -10.49 -15.95
C ILE A 204 14.50 -10.04 -17.27
N GLU A 205 13.86 -9.12 -17.99
CA GLU A 205 14.33 -8.59 -19.27
C GLU A 205 15.15 -7.30 -19.12
N HIS A 206 15.71 -7.04 -17.93
CA HIS A 206 16.48 -5.83 -17.68
C HIS A 206 17.85 -5.82 -18.39
N ASP A 207 18.33 -4.63 -18.76
CA ASP A 207 19.59 -4.40 -19.48
C ASP A 207 20.68 -3.74 -18.61
N TYR A 208 20.53 -3.79 -17.29
CA TYR A 208 21.38 -3.07 -16.33
C TYR A 208 22.82 -3.61 -16.20
N GLY A 209 23.10 -4.80 -16.74
CA GLY A 209 24.43 -5.42 -16.68
C GLY A 209 24.98 -5.52 -15.25
N ASP A 210 26.26 -5.16 -15.10
CA ASP A 210 27.02 -5.36 -13.87
C ASP A 210 26.75 -4.31 -12.78
N ILE A 211 26.02 -3.23 -13.06
CA ILE A 211 25.82 -2.12 -12.12
C ILE A 211 25.05 -2.55 -10.86
N LEU A 212 24.29 -3.63 -10.98
CA LEU A 212 23.48 -4.22 -9.90
C LEU A 212 24.24 -5.27 -9.07
N LYS A 213 25.45 -5.68 -9.46
CA LYS A 213 26.29 -6.66 -8.72
C LYS A 213 26.46 -6.38 -7.23
N PRO A 214 26.52 -5.12 -6.75
CA PRO A 214 26.67 -4.85 -5.31
C PRO A 214 25.45 -5.18 -4.44
N TYR A 215 24.32 -5.60 -5.03
CA TYR A 215 23.02 -5.76 -4.38
C TYR A 215 22.50 -7.20 -4.46
N ASP A 216 21.58 -7.55 -3.56
CA ASP A 216 20.83 -8.80 -3.64
C ASP A 216 19.70 -8.65 -4.67
N ILE A 217 19.87 -9.29 -5.84
CA ILE A 217 18.94 -9.13 -6.97
C ILE A 217 17.83 -10.17 -6.94
N ILE A 218 16.58 -9.70 -7.12
CA ILE A 218 15.38 -10.53 -7.21
C ILE A 218 14.80 -10.39 -8.62
N PRO A 219 15.16 -11.29 -9.56
CA PRO A 219 14.63 -11.24 -10.91
C PRO A 219 13.17 -11.70 -10.91
N VAL A 220 12.25 -10.92 -11.48
CA VAL A 220 10.81 -11.24 -11.55
C VAL A 220 10.27 -10.89 -12.92
N LYS A 221 9.35 -11.68 -13.47
CA LYS A 221 8.68 -11.34 -14.73
C LYS A 221 7.62 -10.28 -14.45
N ILE A 222 7.79 -9.06 -14.96
CA ILE A 222 6.86 -7.97 -14.70
C ILE A 222 6.01 -7.70 -15.94
N PRO A 223 4.67 -7.77 -15.86
CA PRO A 223 3.79 -7.40 -16.98
C PRO A 223 4.07 -5.97 -17.48
N GLN A 224 4.10 -5.79 -18.80
CA GLN A 224 4.53 -4.52 -19.41
C GLN A 224 3.75 -3.29 -18.93
N ARG A 225 2.46 -3.50 -18.66
CA ARG A 225 1.49 -2.49 -18.25
C ARG A 225 1.66 -1.99 -16.81
N LEU A 226 2.75 -2.30 -16.11
CA LEU A 226 2.93 -1.96 -14.68
C LEU A 226 4.10 -0.99 -14.46
N ALA A 227 4.16 0.11 -15.21
CA ALA A 227 5.27 1.06 -15.16
C ALA A 227 5.47 1.74 -13.78
N LYS A 228 4.41 1.85 -12.98
CA LYS A 228 4.45 2.49 -11.64
C LYS A 228 4.93 1.55 -10.52
N ILE A 229 5.29 0.32 -10.84
CA ILE A 229 5.74 -0.67 -9.87
C ILE A 229 7.05 -0.30 -9.16
N VAL A 230 7.80 0.69 -9.69
CA VAL A 230 8.95 1.32 -9.02
C VAL A 230 8.60 1.88 -7.63
N TYR A 231 7.35 2.26 -7.41
CA TYR A 231 6.86 2.71 -6.10
C TYR A 231 6.36 1.51 -5.28
N VAL A 232 7.31 0.74 -4.76
CA VAL A 232 7.07 -0.51 -3.98
C VAL A 232 6.39 -0.27 -2.61
N ARG A 233 6.19 1.00 -2.25
CA ARG A 233 5.45 1.43 -1.06
C ARG A 233 3.94 1.23 -1.15
N ASP A 234 3.36 1.06 -2.34
CA ASP A 234 1.90 1.16 -2.45
C ASP A 234 1.17 -0.17 -2.40
N GLN A 235 1.80 -1.25 -2.83
CA GLN A 235 1.12 -2.53 -3.06
C GLN A 235 0.89 -3.33 -1.77
N SER A 236 1.51 -2.93 -0.67
CA SER A 236 1.43 -3.63 0.62
C SER A 236 1.67 -2.70 1.81
N VAL A 237 1.54 -3.24 3.01
CA VAL A 237 2.07 -2.67 4.25
C VAL A 237 2.85 -3.74 5.02
N THR A 238 3.86 -3.29 5.76
CA THR A 238 4.77 -4.14 6.53
C THR A 238 4.77 -3.67 7.98
N TRP A 239 3.66 -3.92 8.68
CA TRP A 239 3.52 -3.64 10.11
C TRP A 239 4.07 -4.77 10.98
N PHE A 240 4.25 -5.94 10.40
CA PHE A 240 4.72 -7.16 11.05
C PHE A 240 5.80 -7.80 10.19
N LYS A 241 6.31 -8.95 10.65
CA LYS A 241 7.22 -9.79 9.87
C LYS A 241 6.67 -10.11 8.47
N SER A 242 5.40 -10.48 8.44
CA SER A 242 4.70 -10.89 7.22
C SER A 242 3.82 -9.72 6.70
N PRO A 243 3.88 -9.39 5.40
CA PRO A 243 3.19 -8.23 4.84
C PRO A 243 1.68 -8.44 4.73
N ILE A 244 0.92 -7.34 4.64
CA ILE A 244 -0.48 -7.35 4.19
C ILE A 244 -0.52 -6.71 2.81
N LEU A 245 -1.10 -7.40 1.83
CA LEU A 245 -1.26 -6.86 0.48
C LEU A 245 -2.44 -5.89 0.41
N GLY A 246 -2.23 -4.80 -0.32
CA GLY A 246 -3.25 -3.82 -0.62
C GLY A 246 -4.17 -4.23 -1.78
N ASN A 247 -4.89 -3.23 -2.28
CA ASN A 247 -5.72 -3.33 -3.49
C ASN A 247 -5.78 -1.97 -4.14
N MET A 248 -4.96 -1.83 -5.18
CA MET A 248 -4.67 -0.57 -5.84
C MET A 248 -5.93 0.11 -6.38
N THR A 249 -6.02 1.42 -6.21
CA THR A 249 -7.19 2.20 -6.62
C THR A 249 -7.27 2.32 -8.14
N LEU A 250 -6.14 2.65 -8.77
CA LEU A 250 -6.03 2.95 -10.19
C LEU A 250 -5.91 1.67 -11.03
N ASP A 251 -6.70 1.59 -12.11
CA ASP A 251 -6.76 0.38 -12.95
C ASP A 251 -5.42 -0.03 -13.52
N PHE A 252 -4.61 0.93 -13.98
CA PHE A 252 -3.28 0.65 -14.54
C PHE A 252 -2.28 0.13 -13.49
N ARG A 253 -2.54 0.30 -12.19
CA ARG A 253 -1.71 -0.25 -11.10
C ARG A 253 -2.24 -1.57 -10.54
N ARG A 254 -3.48 -1.96 -10.86
CA ARG A 254 -4.04 -3.24 -10.42
C ARG A 254 -3.26 -4.40 -11.03
N GLY A 255 -2.76 -5.29 -10.18
CA GLY A 255 -1.90 -6.41 -10.55
C GLY A 255 -0.46 -6.23 -10.10
N GLU A 256 -0.03 -5.03 -9.70
CA GLU A 256 1.28 -4.82 -9.06
C GLU A 256 1.41 -5.66 -7.77
N GLU A 257 0.30 -5.93 -7.07
CA GLU A 257 0.30 -6.72 -5.83
C GLU A 257 0.68 -8.18 -6.07
N ALA A 258 0.33 -8.76 -7.22
CA ALA A 258 0.72 -10.13 -7.58
C ALA A 258 2.22 -10.24 -7.86
N VAL A 259 2.80 -9.21 -8.50
CA VAL A 259 4.26 -9.11 -8.68
C VAL A 259 4.95 -8.98 -7.32
N LEU A 260 4.40 -8.18 -6.40
CA LEU A 260 4.98 -8.06 -5.07
C LEU A 260 4.86 -9.37 -4.26
N SER A 261 3.76 -10.12 -4.42
CA SER A 261 3.64 -11.47 -3.84
C SER A 261 4.71 -12.43 -4.37
N GLU A 262 5.03 -12.37 -5.67
CA GLU A 262 6.14 -13.13 -6.27
C GLU A 262 7.50 -12.73 -5.66
N ILE A 263 7.76 -11.44 -5.48
CA ILE A 263 8.99 -10.95 -4.83
C ILE A 263 9.07 -11.48 -3.39
N TYR A 264 7.98 -11.39 -2.62
CA TYR A 264 7.94 -11.92 -1.26
C TYR A 264 8.19 -13.43 -1.20
N SER A 265 7.57 -14.20 -2.10
CA SER A 265 7.81 -15.64 -2.21
C SER A 265 9.31 -15.95 -2.40
N LYS A 266 9.99 -15.23 -3.29
CA LYS A 266 11.45 -15.38 -3.51
C LYS A 266 12.30 -14.95 -2.31
N LEU A 267 11.75 -14.11 -1.43
CA LEU A 267 12.36 -13.71 -0.17
C LEU A 267 12.01 -14.64 1.01
N ASN A 268 11.29 -15.74 0.75
CA ASN A 268 10.70 -16.62 1.77
C ASN A 268 9.76 -15.88 2.74
N LEU A 269 9.05 -14.89 2.21
CA LEU A 269 8.00 -14.15 2.90
C LEU A 269 6.64 -14.54 2.31
N ARG A 270 5.65 -14.73 3.16
CA ARG A 270 4.26 -14.96 2.75
C ARG A 270 3.39 -13.84 3.29
N PRO A 271 2.57 -13.19 2.46
CA PRO A 271 1.58 -12.26 2.97
C PRO A 271 0.61 -12.93 3.96
N LEU A 272 0.21 -12.21 5.01
CA LEU A 272 -0.79 -12.71 5.97
C LEU A 272 -2.20 -12.60 5.43
N PHE A 273 -2.45 -11.58 4.62
CA PHE A 273 -3.77 -11.20 4.16
C PHE A 273 -3.70 -10.33 2.91
N ARG A 274 -4.82 -10.23 2.20
CA ARG A 274 -5.03 -9.22 1.16
C ARG A 274 -6.38 -8.54 1.32
N ILE A 275 -6.37 -7.21 1.36
CA ILE A 275 -7.57 -6.39 1.49
C ILE A 275 -8.24 -6.25 0.13
N ARG A 276 -9.45 -6.78 -0.09
CA ARG A 276 -10.15 -6.61 -1.39
C ARG A 276 -11.63 -6.27 -1.29
N TRP A 277 -12.37 -6.96 -0.42
CA TRP A 277 -13.82 -6.88 -0.37
C TRP A 277 -14.33 -6.83 1.07
N VAL A 278 -15.37 -6.04 1.31
CA VAL A 278 -16.16 -6.09 2.54
C VAL A 278 -17.62 -6.39 2.19
N ALA A 279 -18.26 -7.29 2.94
CA ALA A 279 -19.68 -7.55 2.79
C ALA A 279 -20.51 -6.51 3.55
N GLU A 280 -21.36 -5.75 2.86
CA GLU A 280 -22.23 -4.75 3.47
C GLU A 280 -23.46 -4.44 2.62
N GLY A 281 -24.61 -4.27 3.27
CA GLY A 281 -25.84 -3.85 2.58
C GLY A 281 -26.28 -4.81 1.47
N GLY A 282 -25.94 -6.11 1.60
CA GLY A 282 -26.19 -7.12 0.58
C GLY A 282 -25.24 -7.08 -0.62
N LYS A 283 -24.14 -6.34 -0.55
CA LYS A 283 -23.12 -6.17 -1.59
C LYS A 283 -21.73 -6.57 -1.07
N LEU A 284 -20.81 -6.90 -1.97
CA LEU A 284 -19.38 -6.87 -1.70
C LEU A 284 -18.82 -5.55 -2.20
N ILE A 285 -18.45 -4.65 -1.29
CA ILE A 285 -17.86 -3.36 -1.61
C ILE A 285 -16.36 -3.52 -1.72
N ARG A 286 -15.76 -3.00 -2.79
CA ARG A 286 -14.31 -3.04 -2.97
C ARG A 286 -13.62 -2.14 -1.94
N ALA A 287 -12.58 -2.67 -1.30
CA ALA A 287 -11.70 -1.94 -0.39
C ALA A 287 -10.44 -1.49 -1.11
N TYR A 288 -10.15 -0.18 -1.12
CA TYR A 288 -8.97 0.39 -1.78
C TYR A 288 -7.89 0.71 -0.76
N MET A 289 -6.76 0.03 -0.84
CA MET A 289 -5.67 0.16 0.12
C MET A 289 -4.35 0.30 -0.62
N GLU A 290 -3.67 1.43 -0.40
CA GLU A 290 -2.32 1.69 -0.91
C GLU A 290 -1.39 2.07 0.23
N GLY A 291 -0.23 1.43 0.33
CA GLY A 291 0.69 1.55 1.46
C GLY A 291 1.29 2.94 1.69
N GLY A 292 1.38 3.80 0.66
CA GLY A 292 1.73 5.22 0.84
C GLY A 292 0.77 5.98 1.77
N ASN A 293 -0.44 5.47 1.97
CA ASN A 293 -1.38 6.03 2.92
C ASN A 293 -1.08 5.71 4.37
N PHE A 294 -0.28 4.70 4.69
CA PHE A 294 -0.23 4.15 6.04
C PHE A 294 1.01 4.58 6.82
N PHE A 295 0.80 4.96 8.07
CA PHE A 295 1.83 5.14 9.08
C PHE A 295 1.41 4.42 10.36
N VAL A 296 2.38 3.80 11.03
CA VAL A 296 2.21 3.25 12.37
C VAL A 296 2.95 4.15 13.34
N ILE A 297 2.20 4.70 14.30
CA ILE A 297 2.76 5.39 15.46
C ILE A 297 2.58 4.47 16.65
N LYS A 298 3.69 4.01 17.22
CA LYS A 298 3.70 3.16 18.41
C LYS A 298 4.56 3.81 19.47
N THR A 299 3.99 4.00 20.65
CA THR A 299 4.62 4.62 21.81
C THR A 299 4.24 3.86 23.07
N GLU A 300 4.84 4.20 24.22
CA GLU A 300 4.39 3.70 25.52
C GLU A 300 2.95 4.09 25.88
N TYR A 301 2.40 5.13 25.23
CA TYR A 301 1.04 5.60 25.46
C TYR A 301 0.00 4.92 24.55
N GLY A 302 0.43 4.13 23.57
CA GLY A 302 -0.45 3.35 22.70
C GLY A 302 0.00 3.28 21.25
N THR A 303 -0.81 2.60 20.44
CA THR A 303 -0.58 2.35 19.01
C THR A 303 -1.71 2.91 18.17
N ALA A 304 -1.36 3.66 17.13
CA ALA A 304 -2.29 4.16 16.14
C ALA A 304 -1.80 3.85 14.72
N VAL A 305 -2.72 3.36 13.89
CA VAL A 305 -2.53 3.24 12.44
C VAL A 305 -3.25 4.41 11.80
N LEU A 306 -2.48 5.29 11.18
CA LEU A 306 -3.00 6.41 10.39
C LEU A 306 -3.11 5.98 8.95
N THR A 307 -4.19 6.38 8.29
CA THR A 307 -4.38 6.21 6.84
C THR A 307 -4.92 7.47 6.19
N GLY A 308 -4.38 7.86 5.04
CA GLY A 308 -4.96 8.88 4.17
C GLY A 308 -6.36 8.49 3.67
N VAL A 309 -7.29 9.45 3.61
CA VAL A 309 -8.64 9.30 3.06
C VAL A 309 -8.82 10.35 1.96
N GLY A 310 -9.04 9.90 0.72
CA GLY A 310 -9.08 10.77 -0.46
C GLY A 310 -9.20 9.98 -1.76
N VAL A 311 -8.86 10.59 -2.90
CA VAL A 311 -9.03 9.99 -4.25
C VAL A 311 -8.28 8.66 -4.41
N ARG A 312 -7.09 8.54 -3.82
CA ARG A 312 -6.29 7.30 -3.75
C ARG A 312 -6.06 6.82 -2.30
N GLY A 313 -6.84 7.39 -1.38
CA GLY A 313 -6.79 7.04 0.04
C GLY A 313 -7.64 5.81 0.36
N SER A 314 -7.54 5.36 1.60
CA SER A 314 -8.38 4.29 2.13
C SER A 314 -9.85 4.71 2.15
N ASN A 315 -10.72 3.86 1.60
CA ASN A 315 -12.16 4.02 1.72
C ASN A 315 -12.69 3.33 2.98
N TYR A 316 -13.95 3.58 3.33
CA TYR A 316 -14.59 2.99 4.52
C TYR A 316 -14.52 1.45 4.58
N ALA A 317 -14.54 0.78 3.42
CA ALA A 317 -14.39 -0.67 3.36
C ALA A 317 -13.03 -1.16 3.91
N VAL A 318 -11.95 -0.41 3.70
CA VAL A 318 -10.65 -0.69 4.34
C VAL A 318 -10.75 -0.59 5.85
N PHE A 319 -11.36 0.47 6.38
CA PHE A 319 -11.47 0.64 7.84
C PHE A 319 -12.22 -0.52 8.49
N LYS A 320 -13.28 -1.03 7.86
CA LYS A 320 -13.99 -2.22 8.33
C LYS A 320 -13.13 -3.47 8.36
N ILE A 321 -12.37 -3.70 7.29
CA ILE A 321 -11.47 -4.86 7.20
C ILE A 321 -10.35 -4.73 8.24
N LEU A 322 -9.71 -3.57 8.34
CA LEU A 322 -8.69 -3.30 9.36
C LEU A 322 -9.24 -3.45 10.77
N ALA A 323 -10.47 -3.01 11.02
CA ALA A 323 -11.12 -3.14 12.31
C ALA A 323 -11.43 -4.60 12.69
N SER A 324 -11.55 -5.51 11.71
CA SER A 324 -11.72 -6.93 11.99
C SER A 324 -10.39 -7.67 12.14
N ILE A 325 -9.33 -7.28 11.42
CA ILE A 325 -8.05 -8.00 11.44
C ILE A 325 -7.05 -7.48 12.48
N LEU A 326 -7.12 -6.21 12.89
CA LEU A 326 -6.14 -5.63 13.80
C LEU A 326 -6.59 -5.74 15.26
N PRO A 327 -5.65 -5.78 16.23
CA PRO A 327 -5.98 -5.82 17.66
C PRO A 327 -6.89 -4.67 18.11
N GLU A 328 -7.74 -4.90 19.12
CA GLU A 328 -8.71 -3.89 19.60
C GLU A 328 -8.05 -2.64 20.19
N ASP A 329 -6.84 -2.78 20.75
CA ASP A 329 -6.05 -1.69 21.34
C ASP A 329 -5.36 -0.81 20.29
N VAL A 330 -5.38 -1.21 19.01
CA VAL A 330 -4.85 -0.41 17.90
C VAL A 330 -5.92 0.55 17.37
N ARG A 331 -5.65 1.84 17.50
CA ARG A 331 -6.54 2.90 17.00
C ARG A 331 -6.43 3.02 15.48
N LEU A 332 -7.58 3.19 14.81
CA LEU A 332 -7.66 3.35 13.35
C LEU A 332 -8.06 4.79 13.02
N ILE A 333 -7.15 5.53 12.41
CA ILE A 333 -7.28 6.97 12.22
C ILE A 333 -7.24 7.31 10.72
N GLY A 334 -8.33 7.83 10.19
CA GLY A 334 -8.39 8.42 8.86
C GLY A 334 -7.91 9.87 8.87
N VAL A 335 -7.04 10.22 7.94
CA VAL A 335 -6.56 11.59 7.70
C VAL A 335 -7.16 12.07 6.38
N PRO A 336 -8.16 12.97 6.41
CA PRO A 336 -8.70 13.57 5.19
C PRO A 336 -7.60 14.32 4.43
N LEU A 337 -7.37 13.94 3.19
CA LEU A 337 -6.39 14.55 2.30
C LEU A 337 -7.07 15.55 1.37
N ALA A 338 -6.36 16.62 1.01
CA ALA A 338 -6.81 17.52 -0.05
C ALA A 338 -6.91 16.73 -1.36
N GLY A 339 -8.13 16.60 -1.90
CA GLY A 339 -8.35 15.92 -3.18
C GLY A 339 -8.04 16.82 -4.37
N TYR A 340 -8.26 16.28 -5.57
CA TYR A 340 -8.28 17.03 -6.81
C TYR A 340 -9.51 16.66 -7.62
N ILE A 341 -9.97 17.60 -8.44
CA ILE A 341 -11.00 17.36 -9.45
C ILE A 341 -10.39 17.53 -10.84
N LYS A 342 -9.78 18.70 -11.09
CA LYS A 342 -9.16 19.06 -12.38
C LYS A 342 -7.64 19.12 -12.32
N ASP A 343 -7.09 19.57 -11.20
CA ASP A 343 -5.65 19.81 -11.05
C ASP A 343 -5.04 18.91 -9.97
N TRP A 344 -4.39 17.84 -10.41
CA TRP A 344 -3.72 16.88 -9.52
C TRP A 344 -2.55 17.50 -8.74
N VAL A 345 -1.96 18.62 -9.22
CA VAL A 345 -0.83 19.28 -8.56
C VAL A 345 -1.24 19.86 -7.19
N SER A 346 -2.53 20.16 -7.04
CA SER A 346 -3.09 20.68 -5.80
C SER A 346 -3.45 19.60 -4.77
N GLY A 347 -3.79 18.38 -5.23
CA GLY A 347 -4.27 17.32 -4.34
C GLY A 347 -3.15 16.40 -3.85
N ALA A 348 -3.30 15.84 -2.65
CA ALA A 348 -2.45 14.79 -2.10
C ALA A 348 -3.03 13.41 -2.44
N VAL A 349 -2.20 12.59 -3.09
CA VAL A 349 -2.59 11.22 -3.48
C VAL A 349 -2.51 10.25 -2.30
N HIS A 350 -1.55 10.46 -1.40
CA HIS A 350 -1.25 9.58 -0.28
C HIS A 350 -0.99 10.38 0.99
N LEU A 351 -1.00 9.71 2.13
CA LEU A 351 -0.70 10.36 3.42
C LEU A 351 0.77 10.76 3.51
N ASP A 352 1.68 10.01 2.91
CA ASP A 352 3.13 10.24 3.01
C ASP A 352 3.68 11.42 2.20
N VAL A 353 2.80 12.18 1.55
CA VAL A 353 3.10 13.52 1.02
C VAL A 353 2.52 14.64 1.89
N VAL A 354 1.86 14.29 3.01
CA VAL A 354 1.14 15.19 3.93
C VAL A 354 1.55 15.00 5.40
N PHE A 355 1.95 13.81 5.79
CA PHE A 355 2.35 13.44 7.15
C PHE A 355 3.59 12.54 7.10
N SER A 356 4.49 12.73 8.06
CA SER A 356 5.63 11.85 8.27
C SER A 356 5.91 11.68 9.77
N TYR A 357 6.05 10.44 10.22
CA TYR A 357 6.46 10.15 11.60
C TYR A 357 7.97 9.93 11.66
N ILE A 358 8.69 10.84 12.32
CA ILE A 358 10.15 10.79 12.45
C ILE A 358 10.57 9.94 13.64
N GLY A 359 9.71 9.83 14.65
CA GLY A 359 9.98 8.97 15.81
C GLY A 359 10.69 9.67 16.95
N ASP A 360 11.25 8.85 17.83
CA ASP A 360 12.03 9.30 18.98
C ASP A 360 13.39 9.86 18.56
N ILE A 361 13.59 11.14 18.88
CA ILE A 361 14.82 11.89 18.69
C ILE A 361 15.23 12.46 20.06
N GLY A 362 16.18 11.79 20.72
CA GLY A 362 16.72 12.28 21.99
C GLY A 362 15.70 12.33 23.14
N GLY A 363 14.68 11.46 23.12
CA GLY A 363 13.62 11.39 24.13
C GLY A 363 12.37 12.20 23.77
N GLU A 364 12.38 12.95 22.67
CA GLU A 364 11.21 13.62 22.12
C GLU A 364 10.75 12.95 20.84
N ARG A 365 9.44 12.65 20.75
CA ARG A 365 8.86 12.07 19.54
C ARG A 365 8.33 13.14 18.62
N LEU A 366 8.70 13.07 17.34
CA LEU A 366 8.36 14.09 16.35
C LEU A 366 7.55 13.49 15.18
N ALA A 367 6.55 14.24 14.75
CA ALA A 367 5.90 14.07 13.46
C ALA A 367 5.85 15.40 12.70
N LEU A 368 5.99 15.32 11.38
CA LEU A 368 5.92 16.44 10.46
C LEU A 368 4.60 16.42 9.70
N VAL A 369 4.05 17.60 9.45
CA VAL A 369 2.80 17.77 8.70
C VAL A 369 2.90 18.86 7.65
N ASP A 370 2.25 18.66 6.51
CA ASP A 370 1.91 19.71 5.55
C ASP A 370 0.42 20.08 5.70
N PRO A 371 0.10 21.15 6.45
CA PRO A 371 -1.29 21.50 6.67
C PRO A 371 -2.00 22.01 5.42
N SER A 372 -1.29 22.40 4.36
CA SER A 372 -1.96 22.85 3.12
C SER A 372 -2.65 21.73 2.36
N ARG A 373 -2.36 20.47 2.70
CA ARG A 373 -2.88 19.29 2.01
C ARG A 373 -3.62 18.33 2.93
N MET A 374 -3.90 18.77 4.15
CA MET A 374 -4.67 18.04 5.16
C MET A 374 -5.98 18.78 5.48
N GLY A 375 -7.05 18.04 5.76
CA GLY A 375 -8.35 18.62 6.13
C GLY A 375 -8.37 19.27 7.51
N PHE A 376 -7.89 20.52 7.62
CA PHE A 376 -8.03 21.39 8.81
C PHE A 376 -7.61 20.75 10.15
N TYR A 377 -6.54 19.93 10.16
CA TYR A 377 -6.12 19.15 11.33
C TYR A 377 -7.20 18.21 11.92
N SER A 378 -8.29 17.98 11.18
CA SER A 378 -9.37 17.07 11.57
C SER A 378 -9.02 15.66 11.13
N LEU A 379 -9.32 14.70 12.00
CA LEU A 379 -9.10 13.28 11.78
C LEU A 379 -10.41 12.52 11.95
N LEU A 380 -10.47 11.32 11.40
CA LEU A 380 -11.61 10.40 11.46
C LEU A 380 -11.20 9.15 12.23
N GLU A 381 -11.48 9.09 13.52
CA GLU A 381 -11.25 7.87 14.32
C GLU A 381 -12.39 6.88 14.08
N TYR A 382 -12.04 5.65 13.67
CA TYR A 382 -13.03 4.61 13.41
C TYR A 382 -13.47 3.92 14.69
N ASN A 383 -14.74 4.07 15.06
CA ASN A 383 -15.36 3.38 16.18
C ASN A 383 -15.81 1.98 15.73
N ARG A 384 -15.03 0.96 16.11
CA ARG A 384 -15.28 -0.44 15.75
C ARG A 384 -16.62 -0.98 16.27
N ARG A 385 -17.08 -0.51 17.43
CA ARG A 385 -18.32 -0.99 18.07
C ARG A 385 -19.56 -0.47 17.35
N GLU A 386 -19.51 0.78 16.90
CA GLU A 386 -20.61 1.43 16.20
C GLU A 386 -20.52 1.28 14.68
N GLY A 387 -19.35 0.90 14.16
CA GLY A 387 -19.07 0.87 12.72
C GLY A 387 -19.07 2.26 12.09
N SER A 388 -18.76 3.31 12.86
CA SER A 388 -18.91 4.72 12.49
C SER A 388 -17.58 5.48 12.63
N PHE A 389 -17.51 6.71 12.09
CA PHE A 389 -16.38 7.61 12.31
C PHE A 389 -16.72 8.68 13.33
N LYS A 390 -15.77 8.96 14.21
CA LYS A 390 -15.78 10.12 15.10
C LYS A 390 -14.72 11.12 14.66
N ILE A 391 -15.10 12.40 14.58
CA ILE A 391 -14.14 13.47 14.31
C ILE A 391 -13.31 13.70 15.58
N ILE A 392 -11.99 13.75 15.44
CA ILE A 392 -11.03 14.15 16.48
C ILE A 392 -10.01 15.13 15.90
N GLU A 393 -9.23 15.80 16.74
CA GLU A 393 -8.20 16.74 16.31
C GLU A 393 -6.80 16.10 16.31
N MET A 394 -5.99 16.39 15.30
CA MET A 394 -4.62 15.87 15.20
C MET A 394 -3.73 16.28 16.39
N PRO A 395 -3.69 17.55 16.84
CA PRO A 395 -2.94 17.91 18.05
C PRO A 395 -3.37 17.14 19.30
N ARG A 396 -4.66 16.78 19.40
CA ARG A 396 -5.17 15.98 20.51
C ARG A 396 -4.65 14.55 20.44
N LEU A 397 -4.76 13.89 19.29
CA LEU A 397 -4.24 12.54 19.09
C LEU A 397 -2.73 12.49 19.37
N MET A 398 -1.97 13.44 18.84
CA MET A 398 -0.51 13.47 19.00
C MET A 398 -0.11 13.70 20.46
N ARG A 399 -0.82 14.58 21.18
CA ARG A 399 -0.63 14.73 22.63
C ARG A 399 -0.94 13.45 23.39
N GLU A 400 -2.02 12.74 23.05
CA GLU A 400 -2.38 11.45 23.66
C GLU A 400 -1.31 10.37 23.41
N LEU A 401 -0.61 10.41 22.27
CA LEU A 401 0.49 9.52 21.93
C LEU A 401 1.87 10.03 22.38
N GLY A 402 1.96 11.19 23.06
CA GLY A 402 3.24 11.77 23.45
C GLY A 402 4.12 12.23 22.29
N VAL A 403 3.52 12.62 21.16
CA VAL A 403 4.18 13.07 19.93
C VAL A 403 4.03 14.58 19.76
N LYS A 404 5.12 15.27 19.42
CA LYS A 404 5.14 16.67 18.99
C LYS A 404 4.87 16.77 17.50
N LEU A 405 4.06 17.75 17.12
CA LEU A 405 3.79 18.09 15.74
C LEU A 405 4.61 19.30 15.34
N ASP A 406 5.14 19.28 14.12
CA ASP A 406 5.79 20.43 13.52
C ASP A 406 5.51 20.55 12.02
N GLU A 407 5.64 21.77 11.50
CA GLU A 407 5.50 22.10 10.08
C GLU A 407 6.86 22.53 9.52
N PRO A 408 7.47 21.77 8.59
CA PRO A 408 8.71 22.17 7.97
C PRO A 408 8.50 23.34 6.98
N PRO A 409 9.56 24.11 6.65
CA PRO A 409 9.47 25.18 5.67
C PRO A 409 9.04 24.64 4.29
N ARG A 410 8.05 25.28 3.64
CA ARG A 410 7.45 24.82 2.38
C ARG A 410 7.95 25.52 1.13
N GLU A 411 8.43 26.76 1.28
CA GLU A 411 8.79 27.58 0.13
C GLU A 411 9.98 26.98 -0.64
N GLY A 412 9.83 26.85 -1.96
CA GLY A 412 10.86 26.28 -2.83
C GLY A 412 11.10 24.77 -2.67
N GLN A 413 10.27 24.06 -1.91
CA GLN A 413 10.39 22.61 -1.71
C GLN A 413 9.46 21.84 -2.67
N SER A 414 9.76 20.57 -2.94
CA SER A 414 8.85 19.72 -3.72
C SER A 414 7.66 19.33 -2.86
N ARG A 415 6.44 19.63 -3.32
CA ARG A 415 5.20 19.20 -2.67
C ARG A 415 5.08 17.67 -2.54
N ILE A 416 5.84 16.92 -3.34
CA ILE A 416 5.79 15.46 -3.36
C ILE A 416 6.81 14.90 -2.37
N THR A 417 8.04 15.41 -2.39
CA THR A 417 9.15 14.79 -1.65
C THR A 417 9.51 15.48 -0.34
N MET A 418 8.95 16.66 -0.04
CA MET A 418 9.27 17.47 1.14
C MET A 418 9.29 16.68 2.46
N ILE A 419 8.28 15.83 2.67
CA ILE A 419 8.16 14.99 3.87
C ILE A 419 8.12 13.49 3.55
N ASN A 420 8.30 13.13 2.27
CA ASN A 420 8.37 11.75 1.80
C ASN A 420 9.79 11.16 1.97
N ALA A 421 10.31 11.25 3.19
CA ALA A 421 11.62 10.73 3.56
C ALA A 421 11.48 9.31 4.12
N LEU A 422 12.45 8.45 3.83
CA LEU A 422 12.54 7.13 4.48
C LEU A 422 13.18 7.32 5.86
N ASN A 423 12.41 7.08 6.91
CA ASN A 423 12.91 7.05 8.27
C ASN A 423 13.73 5.77 8.49
N LEU A 424 14.98 5.85 8.94
CA LEU A 424 15.85 4.69 9.21
C LEU A 424 15.88 4.27 10.69
N GLY A 425 15.16 5.00 11.53
CA GLY A 425 15.16 4.90 12.99
C GLY A 425 16.32 5.67 13.62
N LYS A 426 16.21 5.90 14.94
CA LYS A 426 17.23 6.62 15.76
C LYS A 426 17.55 8.02 15.22
N GLY A 427 16.51 8.79 14.85
CA GLY A 427 16.67 10.17 14.39
C GLY A 427 17.45 10.31 13.07
N ARG A 428 17.40 9.31 12.19
CA ARG A 428 18.06 9.35 10.88
C ARG A 428 17.06 9.12 9.75
N ILE A 429 17.20 9.88 8.67
CA ILE A 429 16.32 9.78 7.49
C ILE A 429 17.13 9.82 6.19
N ILE A 430 16.58 9.21 5.14
CA ILE A 430 17.01 9.46 3.75
C ILE A 430 15.97 10.36 3.08
N SER A 431 16.42 11.50 2.57
CA SER A 431 15.56 12.54 2.00
C SER A 431 16.07 13.01 0.64
N ASP A 432 15.16 13.53 -0.18
CA ASP A 432 15.50 14.16 -1.44
C ASP A 432 16.32 15.45 -1.21
N SER A 433 17.50 15.51 -1.83
CA SER A 433 18.44 16.63 -1.74
C SER A 433 17.87 17.96 -2.26
N PHE A 434 16.82 17.91 -3.09
CA PHE A 434 16.12 19.11 -3.54
C PHE A 434 15.47 19.88 -2.39
N ASN A 435 15.05 19.18 -1.33
CA ASN A 435 14.37 19.79 -0.18
C ASN A 435 15.36 20.33 0.85
N GLU A 436 16.37 21.08 0.40
CA GLU A 436 17.52 21.47 1.22
C GLU A 436 17.15 22.37 2.41
N LEU A 437 16.11 23.22 2.26
CA LEU A 437 15.65 24.04 3.40
C LEU A 437 15.02 23.17 4.48
N VAL A 438 14.23 22.16 4.10
CA VAL A 438 13.65 21.20 5.04
C VAL A 438 14.75 20.36 5.69
N ASN A 439 15.68 19.84 4.89
CA ASN A 439 16.78 19.01 5.38
C ASN A 439 17.63 19.76 6.43
N ARG A 440 18.04 21.02 6.16
CA ARG A 440 18.77 21.85 7.13
C ARG A 440 17.94 22.22 8.35
N TYR A 441 16.63 22.44 8.16
CA TYR A 441 15.72 22.74 9.26
C TYR A 441 15.69 21.58 10.25
N LEU A 442 15.51 20.34 9.76
CA LEU A 442 15.47 19.13 10.58
C LEU A 442 16.79 18.88 11.32
N GLU A 443 17.92 19.06 10.64
CA GLU A 443 19.25 18.96 11.27
C GLU A 443 19.44 19.98 12.39
N ARG A 444 19.07 21.25 12.15
CA ARG A 444 19.31 22.33 13.12
C ARG A 444 18.36 22.29 14.31
N MET A 445 17.08 22.04 14.06
CA MET A 445 16.05 22.11 15.10
C MET A 445 16.00 20.85 15.95
N TYR A 446 16.26 19.69 15.33
CA TYR A 446 16.04 18.39 15.98
C TYR A 446 17.28 17.50 15.99
N SER A 447 18.41 17.93 15.42
CA SER A 447 19.62 17.09 15.31
C SER A 447 19.37 15.78 14.56
N ILE A 448 18.41 15.77 13.62
CA ILE A 448 18.16 14.63 12.75
C ILE A 448 19.33 14.47 11.78
N ASP A 449 19.84 13.25 11.62
CA ASP A 449 20.83 12.93 10.59
C ASP A 449 20.13 12.72 9.24
N VAL A 450 20.34 13.67 8.32
CA VAL A 450 19.69 13.66 7.00
C VAL A 450 20.66 13.22 5.91
N ILE A 451 20.48 11.99 5.44
CA ILE A 451 21.18 11.47 4.27
C ILE A 451 20.47 11.96 3.01
N ARG A 452 21.15 12.81 2.25
CA ARG A 452 20.60 13.46 1.05
C ARG A 452 20.86 12.61 -0.19
N VAL A 453 19.82 12.38 -0.99
CA VAL A 453 19.92 11.71 -2.29
C VAL A 453 19.22 12.54 -3.36
N ASP A 454 19.79 12.62 -4.57
CA ASP A 454 19.16 13.31 -5.69
C ASP A 454 18.30 12.31 -6.51
N ILE A 455 16.98 12.50 -6.53
CA ILE A 455 16.00 11.56 -7.14
C ILE A 455 15.02 12.21 -8.14
N PRO A 456 15.51 13.00 -9.11
CA PRO A 456 14.67 13.81 -10.00
C PRO A 456 13.67 13.04 -10.86
N GLN A 457 13.99 11.82 -11.30
CA GLN A 457 13.11 11.02 -12.17
C GLN A 457 12.04 10.28 -11.38
N LEU A 458 12.37 9.79 -10.19
CA LEU A 458 11.36 9.25 -9.25
C LEU A 458 10.39 10.37 -8.82
N GLU A 459 10.91 11.56 -8.54
CA GLU A 459 10.07 12.72 -8.21
C GLU A 459 9.20 13.14 -9.40
N ALA A 460 9.71 13.07 -10.64
CA ALA A 460 8.92 13.29 -11.86
C ALA A 460 7.75 12.33 -12.02
N GLY A 461 7.92 11.07 -11.59
CA GLY A 461 6.85 10.07 -11.55
C GLY A 461 5.97 10.13 -10.30
N GLY A 462 6.18 11.10 -9.42
CA GLY A 462 5.28 11.42 -8.33
C GLY A 462 5.53 10.70 -7.01
N GLY A 463 6.75 10.18 -6.78
CA GLY A 463 7.13 9.58 -5.49
C GLY A 463 8.46 10.10 -4.95
N GLY A 464 8.65 10.00 -3.63
CA GLY A 464 9.92 10.27 -2.97
C GLY A 464 10.65 9.00 -2.55
N VAL A 465 11.64 9.15 -1.67
CA VAL A 465 12.45 8.03 -1.18
C VAL A 465 11.59 7.00 -0.45
N ARG A 466 10.61 7.45 0.35
CA ARG A 466 9.70 6.55 1.05
C ARG A 466 8.79 5.77 0.10
N CYS A 467 8.27 6.43 -0.95
CA CYS A 467 7.43 5.77 -1.96
C CYS A 467 8.18 4.67 -2.74
N SER A 468 9.48 4.87 -2.96
CA SER A 468 10.33 3.96 -3.73
C SER A 468 10.98 2.85 -2.90
N THR A 469 10.64 2.72 -1.62
CA THR A 469 11.24 1.76 -0.70
C THR A 469 10.17 0.99 0.06
N ARG A 470 10.52 -0.24 0.47
CA ARG A 470 9.70 -1.09 1.34
C ARG A 470 10.56 -1.75 2.40
N GLU A 471 10.19 -1.60 3.66
CA GLU A 471 10.83 -2.32 4.76
C GLU A 471 10.54 -3.81 4.70
N LEU A 472 11.56 -4.62 4.99
CA LEU A 472 11.42 -6.05 5.22
C LEU A 472 11.75 -6.35 6.68
N TRP A 473 10.75 -6.76 7.45
CA TRP A 473 10.92 -7.19 8.82
C TRP A 473 11.07 -8.71 8.81
N ARG A 474 12.27 -9.25 8.98
CA ARG A 474 12.50 -10.72 9.00
C ARG A 474 13.04 -11.23 10.33
N ASP A 475 13.42 -10.30 11.20
CA ASP A 475 13.98 -10.50 12.53
C ASP A 475 12.92 -10.64 13.62
#